data_AF-A0A4Z2E142-F1
#
_entry.id   AF-A0A4Z2E142-F1
#
_cell.length_a   1.000
_cell.length_b   1.000
_cell.length_c   1.000
_cell.angle_alpha   90.00
_cell.angle_beta   90.00
_cell.angle_gamma   90.00
#
_symmetry.space_group_name_H-M   'P 1'
#
loop_
_entity.id
_entity.type
_entity.pdbx_description
1 polymer ?
#
loop_
_entity_poly.entity_id
_entity_poly.type
_entity_poly.pdbx_seq_one_letter_code
_entity_poly.pdbx_strand_id
1 'polypeptide(L)'
;MTPLVDGSFEIREMHMGINGRRLDGSQMAARGYTLSATDFHIVIEIPVGSPDGHYKRHAPDYQYHVTYIVEPMLEVLWRTSVSRDDARYKVLFPITTPLVLHAPHVQENTVPEARVFSVVLGPLLHDVVLRNITFFTSVLTVEESNARGFTVQEHRHSNGTKSISVSVPFAADIVLKDASEMMDAKCHFVPAYLLRFGFSDMTESFTSAES
;
A
#
# COMPACT_ATOMS: atom_id res chain seq x y z
N MET A 1 -5.94 18.11 22.28
CA MET A 1 -5.30 19.41 22.57
C MET A 1 -6.41 20.40 22.86
N THR A 2 -6.57 20.84 24.10
CA THR A 2 -7.61 21.80 24.48
C THR A 2 -6.95 23.19 24.57
N PRO A 3 -7.46 24.22 23.88
CA PRO A 3 -6.88 25.56 23.98
C PRO A 3 -7.16 26.15 25.38
N LEU A 4 -6.08 26.47 26.12
CA LEU A 4 -6.16 27.18 27.40
C LEU A 4 -6.34 28.69 27.15
N VAL A 5 -7.56 29.07 26.76
CA VAL A 5 -8.01 30.47 26.68
C VAL A 5 -9.38 30.53 27.37
N ASP A 6 -9.45 31.27 28.48
CA ASP A 6 -10.71 31.53 29.18
C ASP A 6 -11.39 32.76 28.55
N GLY A 7 -12.44 32.50 27.77
CA GLY A 7 -13.17 33.51 26.99
C GLY A 7 -13.52 33.03 25.58
N SER A 8 -14.55 33.64 24.97
CA SER A 8 -14.93 33.34 23.59
C SER A 8 -13.85 33.84 22.60
N PHE A 9 -13.68 33.11 21.50
CA PHE A 9 -12.80 33.47 20.39
C PHE A 9 -13.58 33.49 19.07
N GLU A 10 -13.08 34.26 18.11
CA GLU A 10 -13.66 34.42 16.78
C GLU A 10 -12.60 34.12 15.72
N ILE A 11 -12.87 33.18 14.82
CA ILE A 11 -12.00 32.87 13.68
C ILE A 11 -12.20 33.97 12.62
N ARG A 12 -11.12 34.70 12.32
CA ARG A 12 -11.07 35.78 11.32
C ARG A 12 -10.70 35.29 9.93
N GLU A 13 -9.73 34.39 9.87
CA GLU A 13 -9.29 33.73 8.64
C GLU A 13 -8.99 32.25 8.91
N MET A 14 -9.23 31.40 7.93
CA MET A 14 -8.88 29.99 7.98
C MET A 14 -8.40 29.56 6.58
N HIS A 15 -7.15 29.10 6.48
CA HIS A 15 -6.51 28.72 5.22
C HIS A 15 -5.94 27.31 5.35
N MET A 16 -6.11 26.49 4.31
CA MET A 16 -5.39 25.22 4.19
C MET A 16 -4.20 25.35 3.24
N GLY A 17 -3.33 24.34 3.28
CA GLY A 17 -2.16 24.23 2.44
C GLY A 17 -1.59 22.82 2.46
N ILE A 18 -0.53 22.61 1.69
CA ILE A 18 0.28 21.38 1.73
C ILE A 18 1.76 21.77 1.76
N ASN A 19 2.60 21.01 2.47
CA ASN A 19 4.05 21.24 2.58
C ASN A 19 4.39 22.71 2.98
N GLY A 20 3.61 23.27 3.91
CA GLY A 20 3.77 24.63 4.44
C GLY A 20 3.31 25.79 3.53
N ARG A 21 2.75 25.52 2.35
CA ARG A 21 2.30 26.52 1.36
C ARG A 21 0.76 26.57 1.32
N ARG A 22 0.15 27.76 1.46
CA ARG A 22 -1.30 27.96 1.29
C ARG A 22 -1.73 27.51 -0.12
N LEU A 23 -2.94 26.97 -0.22
CA LEU A 23 -3.65 26.79 -1.49
C LEU A 23 -4.76 27.83 -1.63
N ASP A 24 -5.05 28.25 -2.86
CA ASP A 24 -6.23 29.05 -3.17
C ASP A 24 -7.44 28.17 -3.52
N GLY A 25 -8.64 28.76 -3.55
CA GLY A 25 -9.89 28.03 -3.80
C GLY A 25 -9.96 27.34 -5.17
N SER A 26 -9.26 27.84 -6.19
CA SER A 26 -9.19 27.18 -7.50
C SER A 26 -8.25 25.97 -7.47
N GLN A 27 -7.14 26.05 -6.74
CA GLN A 27 -6.23 24.93 -6.50
C GLN A 27 -6.88 23.84 -5.66
N MET A 28 -7.67 24.22 -4.65
CA MET A 28 -8.46 23.28 -3.85
C MET A 28 -9.52 22.57 -4.70
N ALA A 29 -10.33 23.32 -5.44
CA ALA A 29 -11.39 22.76 -6.30
C ALA A 29 -10.83 21.83 -7.38
N ALA A 30 -9.71 22.19 -8.02
CA ALA A 30 -9.06 21.36 -9.04
C ALA A 30 -8.45 20.05 -8.49
N ARG A 31 -8.35 19.89 -7.16
CA ARG A 31 -7.78 18.70 -6.49
C ARG A 31 -8.81 17.95 -5.64
N GLY A 32 -10.05 18.44 -5.57
CA GLY A 32 -11.08 17.89 -4.68
C GLY A 32 -10.79 18.08 -3.19
N TYR A 33 -10.08 19.14 -2.81
CA TYR A 33 -9.76 19.43 -1.40
C TYR A 33 -10.84 20.30 -0.77
N THR A 34 -11.20 20.00 0.48
CA THR A 34 -12.12 20.83 1.26
C THR A 34 -11.48 21.30 2.55
N LEU A 35 -11.98 22.44 3.04
CA LEU A 35 -11.70 23.00 4.35
C LEU A 35 -13.01 23.55 4.89
N SER A 36 -13.44 23.05 6.05
CA SER A 36 -14.68 23.48 6.70
C SER A 36 -14.49 23.59 8.21
N ALA A 37 -15.45 24.26 8.86
CA ALA A 37 -15.52 24.35 10.31
C ALA A 37 -16.92 24.01 10.80
N THR A 38 -16.96 23.36 11.95
CA THR A 38 -18.14 23.11 12.79
C THR A 38 -17.88 23.75 14.15
N ASP A 39 -18.90 23.79 15.02
CA ASP A 39 -18.80 24.38 16.37
C ASP A 39 -17.64 23.81 17.23
N PHE A 40 -17.15 22.60 16.91
CA PHE A 40 -16.13 21.89 17.68
C PHE A 40 -14.89 21.44 16.87
N HIS A 41 -14.98 21.38 15.53
CA HIS A 41 -13.92 20.81 14.68
C HIS A 41 -13.68 21.64 13.42
N ILE A 42 -12.41 21.85 13.09
CA ILE A 42 -11.98 22.20 11.74
C ILE A 42 -11.70 20.89 11.00
N VAL A 43 -12.27 20.73 9.81
CA VAL A 43 -12.15 19.52 8.98
C VAL A 43 -11.44 19.90 7.68
N ILE A 44 -10.42 19.10 7.32
CA ILE A 44 -9.72 19.17 6.03
C ILE A 44 -9.88 17.81 5.35
N GLU A 45 -10.43 17.81 4.14
CA GLU A 45 -10.60 16.60 3.34
C GLU A 45 -9.64 16.62 2.15
N ILE A 46 -8.85 15.56 2.00
CA ILE A 46 -7.87 15.37 0.94
C ILE A 46 -8.03 13.94 0.42
N PRO A 47 -8.35 13.72 -0.87
CA PRO A 47 -8.44 12.39 -1.45
C PRO A 47 -7.12 11.61 -1.31
N VAL A 48 -7.22 10.33 -0.97
CA VAL A 48 -6.05 9.42 -0.95
C VAL A 48 -5.51 9.29 -2.38
N GLY A 49 -4.20 9.49 -2.57
CA GLY A 49 -3.58 9.50 -3.89
C GLY A 49 -3.59 10.86 -4.61
N SER A 50 -3.94 11.95 -3.93
CA SER A 50 -3.87 13.30 -4.49
C SER A 50 -2.44 13.74 -4.85
N PRO A 51 -2.26 14.74 -5.74
CA PRO A 51 -0.95 15.01 -6.37
C PRO A 51 0.08 15.71 -5.47
N ASP A 52 -0.29 16.16 -4.27
CA ASP A 52 0.64 16.80 -3.32
C ASP A 52 1.23 15.83 -2.27
N GLY A 53 0.75 14.59 -2.24
CA GLY A 53 1.32 13.50 -1.43
C GLY A 53 2.10 12.49 -2.27
N HIS A 54 2.54 11.41 -1.62
CA HIS A 54 3.34 10.35 -2.24
C HIS A 54 3.05 8.98 -1.64
N TYR A 55 3.30 7.93 -2.42
CA TYR A 55 3.15 6.55 -1.97
C TYR A 55 4.48 5.96 -1.50
N LYS A 56 4.54 5.50 -0.25
CA LYS A 56 5.63 4.69 0.29
C LYS A 56 5.23 3.21 0.30
N ARG A 57 6.17 2.33 -0.07
CA ARG A 57 6.02 0.87 -0.06
C ARG A 57 6.72 0.28 1.16
N HIS A 58 6.18 -0.82 1.67
CA HIS A 58 6.69 -1.53 2.84
C HIS A 58 6.57 -3.04 2.62
N ALA A 59 7.43 -3.82 3.29
CA ALA A 59 7.34 -5.28 3.25
C ALA A 59 7.71 -5.95 4.60
N PRO A 60 7.01 -5.64 5.71
CA PRO A 60 7.03 -6.53 6.87
C PRO A 60 6.60 -7.96 6.48
N ASP A 61 7.08 -8.96 7.22
CA ASP A 61 6.66 -10.37 7.16
C ASP A 61 6.63 -11.05 5.78
N TYR A 62 7.45 -10.57 4.82
CA TYR A 62 7.51 -11.05 3.42
C TYR A 62 6.23 -10.84 2.61
N GLN A 63 5.51 -9.78 2.94
CA GLN A 63 4.23 -9.40 2.38
C GLN A 63 4.41 -8.02 1.67
N TYR A 64 3.53 -7.55 0.78
CA TYR A 64 3.74 -6.25 0.06
C TYR A 64 2.64 -5.20 0.32
N HIS A 65 3.02 -4.10 0.95
CA HIS A 65 2.15 -3.05 1.49
C HIS A 65 2.42 -1.69 0.84
N VAL A 66 1.39 -0.84 0.80
CA VAL A 66 1.47 0.57 0.38
C VAL A 66 0.82 1.48 1.43
N THR A 67 1.44 2.62 1.70
CA THR A 67 0.84 3.75 2.43
C THR A 67 0.90 5.01 1.57
N TYR A 68 -0.15 5.81 1.58
CA TYR A 68 -0.12 7.18 1.05
C TYR A 68 0.24 8.17 2.18
N ILE A 69 1.09 9.14 1.88
CA ILE A 69 1.63 10.13 2.83
C ILE A 69 1.45 11.54 2.23
N VAL A 70 0.89 12.46 3.01
CA VAL A 70 0.78 13.89 2.65
C VAL A 70 0.98 14.74 3.90
N GLU A 71 1.48 15.98 3.74
CA GLU A 71 1.66 16.94 4.84
C GLU A 71 0.70 18.15 4.69
N PRO A 72 -0.55 18.01 5.15
CA PRO A 72 -1.47 19.14 5.27
C PRO A 72 -0.92 20.23 6.19
N MET A 73 -1.33 21.45 5.86
CA MET A 73 -1.07 22.65 6.62
C MET A 73 -2.40 23.34 6.93
N LEU A 74 -2.60 23.74 8.18
CA LEU A 74 -3.70 24.61 8.60
C LEU A 74 -3.11 25.91 9.15
N GLU A 75 -3.63 27.05 8.69
CA GLU A 75 -3.30 28.37 9.22
C GLU A 75 -4.58 29.11 9.61
N VAL A 76 -4.70 29.49 10.88
CA VAL A 76 -5.87 30.15 11.45
C VAL A 76 -5.45 31.51 12.00
N LEU A 77 -6.23 32.54 11.70
CA LEU A 77 -6.19 33.83 12.37
C LEU A 77 -7.41 33.93 13.27
N TRP A 78 -7.23 34.18 14.57
CA TRP A 78 -8.33 34.36 15.51
C TRP A 78 -8.13 35.58 16.41
N ARG A 79 -9.23 36.09 16.96
CA ARG A 79 -9.23 37.12 18.00
C ARG A 79 -9.92 36.57 19.24
N THR A 80 -9.46 36.93 20.43
CA THR A 80 -10.18 36.61 21.67
C THR A 80 -11.10 37.76 22.04
N SER A 81 -12.11 37.52 22.87
CA SER A 81 -12.96 38.57 23.44
C SER A 81 -12.22 39.51 24.41
N VAL A 82 -11.05 39.10 24.91
CA VAL A 82 -10.25 39.84 25.91
C VAL A 82 -9.12 40.65 25.25
N SER A 83 -8.46 40.10 24.24
CA SER A 83 -7.38 40.75 23.47
C SER A 83 -7.90 41.33 22.15
N ARG A 84 -7.65 42.62 21.90
CA ARG A 84 -8.03 43.24 20.61
C ARG A 84 -7.12 42.83 19.44
N ASP A 85 -5.95 42.27 19.76
CA ASP A 85 -4.96 41.81 18.79
C ASP A 85 -5.33 40.45 18.19
N ASP A 86 -5.02 40.26 16.91
CA ASP A 86 -5.20 38.99 16.21
C ASP A 86 -4.01 38.05 16.46
N ALA A 87 -4.30 36.84 16.93
CA ALA A 87 -3.33 35.77 17.06
C ALA A 87 -3.36 34.89 15.80
N ARG A 88 -2.17 34.51 15.31
CA ARG A 88 -2.02 33.60 14.16
C ARG A 88 -1.37 32.30 14.60
N TYR A 89 -1.96 31.19 14.21
CA TYR A 89 -1.44 29.85 14.42
C TYR A 89 -1.28 29.15 13.08
N LYS A 90 -0.15 28.48 12.89
CA LYS A 90 0.17 27.70 11.69
C LYS A 90 0.72 26.35 12.12
N VAL A 91 0.10 25.28 11.65
CA VAL A 91 0.51 23.89 11.94
C VAL A 91 0.65 23.12 10.63
N LEU A 92 1.67 22.27 10.58
CA LEU A 92 1.84 21.23 9.56
C LEU A 92 1.68 19.89 10.29
N PHE A 93 0.91 18.97 9.73
CA PHE A 93 0.59 17.71 10.40
C PHE A 93 0.63 16.54 9.39
N PRO A 94 1.79 15.88 9.22
CA PRO A 94 1.92 14.73 8.35
C PRO A 94 0.89 13.65 8.66
N ILE A 95 0.07 13.30 7.66
CA ILE A 95 -0.87 12.18 7.73
C ILE A 95 -0.39 11.05 6.83
N THR A 96 -0.56 9.82 7.30
CA THR A 96 -0.19 8.59 6.59
C THR A 96 -1.38 7.65 6.68
N THR A 97 -1.81 7.07 5.56
CA THR A 97 -2.87 6.06 5.57
C THR A 97 -2.41 4.81 6.32
N PRO A 98 -3.34 3.97 6.82
CA PRO A 98 -3.01 2.58 7.17
C PRO A 98 -2.25 1.87 6.04
N LEU A 99 -1.49 0.84 6.41
CA LEU A 99 -0.82 -0.01 5.44
C LEU A 99 -1.89 -0.87 4.73
N VAL A 100 -2.00 -0.73 3.41
CA VAL A 100 -2.97 -1.47 2.59
C VAL A 100 -2.25 -2.62 1.89
N LEU A 101 -2.79 -3.84 1.92
CA LEU A 101 -2.30 -4.95 1.08
C LEU A 101 -2.33 -4.49 -0.37
N HIS A 102 -1.21 -4.63 -1.07
CA HIS A 102 -1.18 -4.49 -2.52
C HIS A 102 -0.49 -5.71 -3.11
N ALA A 103 -1.22 -6.83 -3.23
CA ALA A 103 -0.70 -8.08 -3.77
C ALA A 103 0.15 -7.82 -5.04
N PRO A 104 1.41 -8.28 -5.10
CA PRO A 104 2.22 -8.12 -6.31
C PRO A 104 1.48 -8.76 -7.48
N HIS A 105 1.43 -8.09 -8.63
CA HIS A 105 0.87 -8.71 -9.82
C HIS A 105 1.78 -9.87 -10.27
N VAL A 106 1.17 -11.02 -10.52
CA VAL A 106 1.82 -12.26 -10.94
C VAL A 106 1.17 -12.71 -12.24
N GLN A 107 1.97 -12.84 -13.29
CA GLN A 107 1.56 -13.35 -14.59
C GLN A 107 2.20 -14.70 -14.82
N GLU A 108 1.40 -15.76 -14.95
CA GLU A 108 1.88 -17.06 -15.43
C GLU A 108 1.97 -17.06 -16.95
N ASN A 109 3.11 -17.54 -17.46
CA ASN A 109 3.47 -17.68 -18.87
C ASN A 109 3.97 -19.11 -19.17
N THR A 110 3.57 -20.09 -18.36
CA THR A 110 3.95 -21.50 -18.52
C THR A 110 3.39 -22.05 -19.83
N VAL A 111 4.26 -22.59 -20.68
CA VAL A 111 3.90 -23.32 -21.91
C VAL A 111 4.24 -24.80 -21.69
N PRO A 112 3.25 -25.71 -21.58
CA PRO A 112 3.50 -27.12 -21.24
C PRO A 112 4.49 -27.82 -22.17
N GLU A 113 4.46 -27.49 -23.46
CA GLU A 113 5.34 -28.03 -24.50
C GLU A 113 6.81 -27.67 -24.27
N ALA A 114 7.08 -26.50 -23.67
CA ALA A 114 8.41 -26.05 -23.29
C ALA A 114 8.93 -26.75 -22.02
N ARG A 115 8.06 -27.44 -21.26
CA ARG A 115 8.38 -28.17 -20.02
C ARG A 115 9.10 -27.34 -18.95
N VAL A 116 8.77 -26.04 -18.90
CA VAL A 116 9.34 -25.05 -17.98
C VAL A 116 8.18 -24.21 -17.45
N PHE A 117 8.02 -24.15 -16.12
CA PHE A 117 7.16 -23.16 -15.49
C PHE A 117 7.77 -21.79 -15.72
N SER A 118 6.97 -20.80 -16.08
CA SER A 118 7.44 -19.44 -16.34
C SER A 118 6.50 -18.44 -15.71
N VAL A 119 7.00 -17.64 -14.77
CA VAL A 119 6.20 -16.69 -13.98
C VAL A 119 6.90 -15.34 -13.97
N VAL A 120 6.13 -14.26 -14.14
CA VAL A 120 6.63 -12.88 -14.05
C VAL A 120 5.95 -12.16 -12.90
N LEU A 121 6.77 -11.60 -12.00
CA LEU A 121 6.37 -10.84 -10.83
C LEU A 121 6.59 -9.34 -11.09
N GLY A 122 5.54 -8.53 -11.05
CA GLY A 122 5.62 -7.07 -11.19
C GLY A 122 4.46 -6.46 -11.98
N PRO A 123 4.42 -5.12 -12.15
CA PRO A 123 5.52 -4.18 -11.91
C PRO A 123 5.84 -3.93 -10.43
N LEU A 124 7.14 -3.85 -10.14
CA LEU A 124 7.77 -3.48 -8.87
C LEU A 124 8.53 -2.15 -9.04
N LEU A 125 8.85 -1.46 -7.94
CA LEU A 125 9.80 -0.34 -8.00
C LEU A 125 11.26 -0.82 -7.95
N HIS A 126 12.17 0.05 -8.36
CA HIS A 126 13.60 -0.23 -8.44
C HIS A 126 14.28 -0.58 -7.10
N ASP A 127 13.76 -0.04 -5.99
CA ASP A 127 14.21 -0.25 -4.60
C ASP A 127 13.78 -1.61 -4.00
N VAL A 128 12.79 -2.28 -4.60
CA VAL A 128 12.36 -3.63 -4.17
C VAL A 128 13.44 -4.65 -4.53
N VAL A 129 14.00 -5.35 -3.54
CA VAL A 129 15.03 -6.38 -3.76
C VAL A 129 14.46 -7.75 -3.41
N LEU A 130 14.39 -8.65 -4.40
CA LEU A 130 14.12 -10.07 -4.14
C LEU A 130 15.33 -10.67 -3.42
N ARG A 131 15.05 -11.38 -2.31
CA ARG A 131 16.06 -12.10 -1.54
C ARG A 131 15.93 -13.61 -1.75
N ASN A 132 14.75 -14.14 -1.46
CA ASN A 132 14.48 -15.56 -1.42
C ASN A 132 13.22 -15.87 -2.24
N ILE A 133 13.16 -17.08 -2.80
CA ILE A 133 11.98 -17.68 -3.42
C ILE A 133 11.59 -18.90 -2.58
N THR A 134 10.34 -18.96 -2.13
CA THR A 134 9.78 -20.13 -1.45
C THR A 134 9.14 -21.05 -2.48
N PHE A 135 9.68 -22.27 -2.60
CA PHE A 135 9.10 -23.36 -3.36
C PHE A 135 8.48 -24.40 -2.41
N PHE A 136 7.82 -25.43 -2.93
CA PHE A 136 7.10 -26.41 -2.10
C PHE A 136 8.01 -27.18 -1.12
N THR A 137 9.22 -27.57 -1.55
CA THR A 137 10.15 -28.39 -0.75
C THR A 137 11.28 -27.60 -0.08
N SER A 138 11.53 -26.35 -0.48
CA SER A 138 12.63 -25.54 0.04
C SER A 138 12.48 -24.04 -0.25
N VAL A 139 13.13 -23.21 0.58
CA VAL A 139 13.37 -21.79 0.31
C VAL A 139 14.78 -21.64 -0.23
N LEU A 140 14.97 -20.91 -1.33
CA LEU A 140 16.27 -20.67 -1.95
C LEU A 140 16.49 -19.18 -2.18
N THR A 141 17.74 -18.72 -2.09
CA THR A 141 18.15 -17.41 -2.61
C THR A 141 18.07 -17.34 -4.14
N VAL A 142 18.20 -16.13 -4.70
CA VAL A 142 18.33 -15.92 -6.16
C VAL A 142 19.57 -16.68 -6.70
N GLU A 143 20.66 -16.63 -5.94
CA GLU A 143 21.94 -17.28 -6.25
C GLU A 143 21.82 -18.80 -6.23
N GLU A 144 21.21 -19.39 -5.19
CA GLU A 144 20.97 -20.84 -5.10
C GLU A 144 20.00 -21.33 -6.17
N SER A 145 18.97 -20.54 -6.50
CA SER A 145 18.01 -20.87 -7.57
C SER A 145 18.72 -20.96 -8.92
N ASN A 146 19.55 -19.96 -9.25
CA ASN A 146 20.35 -19.96 -10.47
C ASN A 146 21.42 -21.07 -10.46
N ALA A 147 22.02 -21.39 -9.32
CA ALA A 147 22.98 -22.49 -9.17
C ALA A 147 22.34 -23.89 -9.36
N ARG A 148 21.03 -24.05 -9.09
CA ARG A 148 20.26 -25.27 -9.43
C ARG A 148 19.81 -25.34 -10.89
N GLY A 149 20.16 -24.37 -11.73
CA GLY A 149 19.74 -24.32 -13.13
C GLY A 149 18.29 -23.85 -13.32
N PHE A 150 17.71 -23.16 -12.33
CA PHE A 150 16.52 -22.33 -12.55
C PHE A 150 16.98 -20.98 -13.12
N THR A 151 16.06 -20.20 -13.70
CA THR A 151 16.38 -18.87 -14.22
C THR A 151 15.63 -17.81 -13.44
N VAL A 152 16.35 -16.99 -12.68
CA VAL A 152 15.80 -15.83 -11.95
C VAL A 152 16.47 -14.57 -12.48
N GLN A 153 15.69 -13.69 -13.12
CA GLN A 153 16.20 -12.47 -13.79
C GLN A 153 15.35 -11.23 -13.45
N GLU A 154 16.03 -10.10 -13.23
CA GLU A 154 15.43 -8.78 -13.07
C GLU A 154 15.37 -8.05 -14.44
N HIS A 155 14.17 -7.61 -14.84
CA HIS A 155 13.90 -6.86 -16.07
C HIS A 155 13.52 -5.43 -15.72
N ARG A 156 14.28 -4.43 -16.17
CA ARG A 156 14.01 -3.01 -15.90
C ARG A 156 13.26 -2.37 -17.07
N HIS A 157 12.20 -1.63 -16.75
CA HIS A 157 11.30 -1.02 -17.73
C HIS A 157 11.54 0.48 -17.83
N SER A 158 11.37 1.03 -19.03
CA SER A 158 11.57 2.47 -19.32
C SER A 158 10.63 3.41 -18.55
N ASN A 159 9.54 2.88 -17.98
CA ASN A 159 8.59 3.61 -17.15
C ASN A 159 9.03 3.77 -15.67
N GLY A 160 10.26 3.39 -15.31
CA GLY A 160 10.77 3.48 -13.94
C GLY A 160 10.36 2.33 -13.01
N THR A 161 9.72 1.29 -13.55
CA THR A 161 9.41 0.03 -12.83
C THR A 161 10.37 -1.09 -13.24
N LYS A 162 10.29 -2.23 -12.57
CA LYS A 162 10.95 -3.48 -12.95
C LYS A 162 10.03 -4.67 -12.73
N SER A 163 10.32 -5.80 -13.36
CA SER A 163 9.69 -7.10 -13.03
C SER A 163 10.77 -8.16 -12.84
N ILE A 164 10.38 -9.31 -12.28
CA ILE A 164 11.28 -10.45 -12.08
C ILE A 164 10.66 -11.66 -12.76
N SER A 165 11.40 -12.29 -13.67
CA SER A 165 11.00 -13.58 -14.24
C SER A 165 11.64 -14.72 -13.44
N VAL A 166 10.83 -15.71 -13.07
CA VAL A 166 11.27 -16.98 -12.50
C VAL A 166 10.89 -18.09 -13.46
N SER A 167 11.86 -18.93 -13.85
CA SER A 167 11.62 -20.09 -14.71
C SER A 167 12.22 -21.36 -14.13
N VAL A 168 11.41 -22.43 -14.05
CA VAL A 168 11.77 -23.70 -13.38
C VAL A 168 11.46 -24.88 -14.32
N PRO A 169 12.45 -25.70 -14.69
CA PRO A 169 12.21 -26.90 -15.49
C PRO A 169 11.31 -27.91 -14.77
N PHE A 170 10.32 -28.49 -15.47
CA PHE A 170 9.43 -29.53 -14.92
C PHE A 170 10.21 -30.77 -14.43
N ALA A 171 11.44 -30.97 -14.92
CA ALA A 171 12.31 -32.06 -14.50
C ALA A 171 12.86 -31.90 -13.07
N ALA A 172 12.88 -30.67 -12.52
CA ALA A 172 13.52 -30.34 -11.24
C ALA A 172 13.01 -31.18 -10.06
N ASP A 173 13.85 -31.37 -9.04
CA ASP A 173 13.50 -32.00 -7.75
C ASP A 173 12.43 -31.21 -6.98
N ILE A 174 12.42 -29.89 -7.17
CA ILE A 174 11.55 -28.92 -6.51
C ILE A 174 10.10 -28.92 -7.04
N VAL A 175 9.86 -29.61 -8.16
CA VAL A 175 8.56 -29.72 -8.84
C VAL A 175 7.85 -31.01 -8.41
N LEU A 176 6.63 -30.86 -7.87
CA LEU A 176 5.71 -31.97 -7.60
C LEU A 176 5.21 -32.58 -8.93
N LYS A 177 5.15 -33.92 -8.97
CA LYS A 177 4.91 -34.70 -10.20
C LYS A 177 3.76 -35.70 -10.12
N ASP A 178 3.22 -35.94 -8.93
CA ASP A 178 2.17 -36.93 -8.69
C ASP A 178 0.77 -36.33 -8.65
N ALA A 179 -0.20 -37.08 -9.19
CA ALA A 179 -1.63 -36.78 -9.18
C ALA A 179 -2.47 -37.95 -8.64
N SER A 180 -1.83 -38.89 -7.93
CA SER A 180 -2.40 -40.22 -7.61
C SER A 180 -3.36 -40.22 -6.40
N GLU A 181 -3.43 -39.16 -5.61
CA GLU A 181 -4.29 -39.08 -4.41
C GLU A 181 -5.71 -38.55 -4.70
N MET A 182 -6.17 -38.57 -5.95
CA MET A 182 -7.50 -38.08 -6.32
C MET A 182 -8.58 -39.18 -6.18
N MET A 183 -8.83 -39.61 -4.94
CA MET A 183 -9.95 -40.50 -4.58
C MET A 183 -11.00 -39.81 -3.69
N ASP A 184 -12.26 -40.16 -3.93
CA ASP A 184 -13.50 -39.54 -3.42
C ASP A 184 -13.69 -38.05 -3.80
N ALA A 185 -14.41 -37.81 -4.90
CA ALA A 185 -14.61 -36.49 -5.50
C ALA A 185 -15.67 -35.65 -4.75
N LYS A 186 -15.36 -35.27 -3.50
CA LYS A 186 -16.18 -34.39 -2.67
C LYS A 186 -15.48 -33.05 -2.50
N CYS A 187 -16.02 -32.00 -3.11
CA CYS A 187 -15.37 -30.67 -3.19
C CYS A 187 -15.27 -29.94 -1.83
N HIS A 188 -14.32 -30.36 -0.99
CA HIS A 188 -13.79 -29.55 0.09
C HIS A 188 -12.74 -28.59 -0.49
N PHE A 189 -12.94 -27.28 -0.35
CA PHE A 189 -12.00 -26.28 -0.85
C PHE A 189 -10.70 -26.28 -0.05
N VAL A 190 -9.68 -26.96 -0.57
CA VAL A 190 -8.28 -26.80 -0.18
C VAL A 190 -7.57 -26.10 -1.36
N PRO A 191 -7.06 -24.87 -1.18
CA PRO A 191 -6.68 -24.04 -2.32
C PRO A 191 -5.42 -24.52 -3.04
N ALA A 192 -5.47 -24.41 -4.38
CA ALA A 192 -4.43 -24.86 -5.30
C ALA A 192 -3.08 -24.13 -5.16
N TYR A 193 -2.09 -24.69 -5.85
CA TYR A 193 -0.70 -24.23 -5.95
C TYR A 193 -0.56 -22.71 -6.16
N LEU A 194 0.24 -22.07 -5.31
CA LEU A 194 0.57 -20.64 -5.40
C LEU A 194 1.95 -20.37 -4.79
N LEU A 195 2.80 -19.56 -5.45
CA LEU A 195 3.89 -18.86 -4.73
C LEU A 195 3.26 -17.84 -3.79
N ARG A 196 3.38 -18.03 -2.47
CA ARG A 196 2.78 -17.14 -1.47
C ARG A 196 3.69 -15.96 -1.12
N PHE A 197 3.29 -14.76 -1.54
CA PHE A 197 3.46 -13.51 -0.80
C PHE A 197 2.05 -13.05 -0.35
N GLY A 198 1.92 -12.21 0.68
CA GLY A 198 0.60 -11.86 1.27
C GLY A 198 0.42 -10.43 1.77
N PHE A 199 -0.64 -10.25 2.57
CA PHE A 199 -0.96 -9.32 3.70
C PHE A 199 -2.46 -9.51 4.03
N SER A 200 -2.96 -8.88 5.10
CA SER A 200 -4.39 -8.59 5.35
C SER A 200 -4.54 -7.07 5.60
N ASP A 201 -5.70 -6.42 5.73
CA ASP A 201 -7.10 -6.80 6.02
C ASP A 201 -8.07 -5.94 5.18
N MET A 202 -9.42 -5.99 5.20
CA MET A 202 -10.50 -6.60 6.05
C MET A 202 -11.78 -6.73 5.13
N THR A 203 -12.98 -7.21 5.48
CA THR A 203 -13.59 -7.77 6.71
C THR A 203 -14.27 -9.14 6.38
N GLU A 204 -15.57 -9.52 6.47
CA GLU A 204 -16.87 -9.07 7.04
C GLU A 204 -17.86 -10.28 7.00
N SER A 205 -19.00 -10.34 7.73
CA SER A 205 -19.21 -10.34 9.20
C SER A 205 -20.52 -11.11 9.56
N PHE A 206 -20.62 -11.70 10.77
CA PHE A 206 -21.82 -12.35 11.36
C PHE A 206 -22.38 -13.62 10.62
N THR A 207 -23.17 -14.54 11.22
CA THR A 207 -23.76 -14.66 12.58
C THR A 207 -23.94 -16.12 13.03
N SER A 208 -24.25 -16.30 14.32
CA SER A 208 -24.94 -17.43 14.99
C SER A 208 -24.11 -18.64 15.48
N ALA A 209 -24.47 -19.29 16.60
CA ALA A 209 -25.64 -19.09 17.47
C ALA A 209 -25.33 -19.26 18.98
N GLU A 210 -26.13 -18.55 19.79
CA GLU A 210 -26.73 -18.92 21.09
C GLU A 210 -25.94 -19.64 22.20
N SER A 211 -26.07 -19.08 23.40
CA SER A 211 -26.48 -19.82 24.61
C SER A 211 -27.77 -19.21 25.16
#